data_AF-A0A1X9LPR0-F1
#
_entry.id   AF-A0A1X9LPR0-F1
#
_cell.length_a   1.000
_cell.length_b   1.000
_cell.length_c   1.000
_cell.angle_alpha   90.00
_cell.angle_beta   90.00
_cell.angle_gamma   90.00
#
_symmetry.space_group_name_H-M   'P 1'
#
loop_
_entity.id
_entity.type
_entity.pdbx_description
1 polymer ?
#
loop_
_entity_poly.entity_id
_entity_poly.type
_entity_poly.pdbx_seq_one_letter_code
_entity_poly.pdbx_strand_id
1 'polypeptide(L)'
;MSDESWDERIEAFWRDFDEDDRDGMRESMRMLVAERPDGDAEALYEWASVHDSLGYEQEAVDLYRSALEAGLDGERRPQAVIQLASSLRNVGEPDAAVELLLRG
;
A
#
# COMPACT_ATOMS: atom_id res chain seq x y z
N MET A 1 -2.85 29.32 -4.90
CA MET A 1 -2.68 27.91 -5.26
C MET A 1 -1.85 27.34 -4.14
N SER A 2 -2.46 26.64 -3.18
CA SER A 2 -1.69 25.87 -2.21
C SER A 2 -0.94 24.79 -3.00
N ASP A 3 0.38 24.77 -2.93
CA ASP A 3 1.14 23.57 -3.30
C ASP A 3 0.79 22.52 -2.24
N GLU A 4 -0.22 21.71 -2.54
CA GLU A 4 -0.62 20.58 -1.72
C GLU A 4 0.54 19.60 -1.64
N SER A 5 0.89 19.18 -0.43
CA SER A 5 1.93 18.19 -0.20
C SER A 5 1.58 16.84 -0.84
N TRP A 6 2.57 15.97 -1.00
CA TRP A 6 2.32 14.61 -1.50
C TRP A 6 1.39 13.84 -0.57
N ASP A 7 1.58 13.96 0.75
CA ASP A 7 0.73 13.30 1.74
C ASP A 7 -0.73 13.79 1.69
N GLU A 8 -0.97 15.10 1.57
CA GLU A 8 -2.32 15.65 1.43
C GLU A 8 -3.03 15.12 0.17
N ARG A 9 -2.29 14.93 -0.94
CA ARG A 9 -2.83 14.34 -2.18
C ARG A 9 -3.10 12.84 -2.05
N ILE A 10 -2.28 12.12 -1.30
CA ILE A 10 -2.55 10.71 -0.93
C ILE A 10 -3.82 10.62 -0.08
N GLU A 11 -3.98 11.49 0.92
CA GLU A 11 -5.19 11.56 1.73
C GLU A 11 -6.42 11.90 0.88
N ALA A 12 -6.27 12.80 -0.10
CA ALA A 12 -7.33 13.12 -1.04
C ALA A 12 -7.70 11.93 -1.94
N PHE A 13 -6.71 11.21 -2.46
CA PHE A 13 -6.93 9.97 -3.20
C PHE A 13 -7.76 8.97 -2.38
N TRP A 14 -7.36 8.70 -1.14
CA TRP A 14 -8.06 7.72 -0.29
C TRP A 14 -9.45 8.16 0.14
N ARG A 15 -9.69 9.47 0.24
CA ARG A 15 -11.02 10.03 0.53
C ARG A 15 -12.00 9.79 -0.62
N ASP A 16 -11.51 9.87 -1.85
CA ASP A 16 -12.30 9.76 -3.08
C ASP A 16 -12.19 8.36 -3.72
N PHE A 17 -11.60 7.38 -3.01
CA PHE A 17 -11.38 6.04 -3.52
C PHE A 17 -12.69 5.34 -3.89
N ASP A 18 -12.72 4.75 -5.08
CA ASP A 18 -13.85 4.02 -5.64
C ASP A 18 -13.41 2.62 -6.12
N GLU A 19 -13.87 1.58 -5.43
CA GLU A 19 -13.53 0.19 -5.77
C GLU A 19 -14.14 -0.27 -7.10
N ASP A 20 -15.21 0.37 -7.56
CA ASP A 20 -15.85 0.06 -8.84
C ASP A 20 -15.04 0.63 -10.03
N ASP A 21 -14.26 1.70 -9.84
CA ASP A 21 -13.35 2.29 -10.83
C ASP A 21 -11.90 1.80 -10.66
N ARG A 22 -11.71 0.47 -10.77
CA ARG A 22 -10.41 -0.17 -10.52
C ARG A 22 -9.28 0.40 -11.37
N ASP A 23 -9.53 0.63 -12.66
CA ASP A 23 -8.52 1.13 -13.59
C ASP A 23 -8.20 2.61 -13.32
N GLY A 24 -9.22 3.43 -13.04
CA GLY A 24 -9.04 4.85 -12.72
C GLY A 24 -8.31 5.05 -11.39
N MET A 25 -8.65 4.27 -10.35
CA MET A 25 -7.96 4.33 -9.06
C MET A 25 -6.51 3.90 -9.18
N ARG A 26 -6.24 2.82 -9.91
CA ARG A 26 -4.88 2.31 -10.10
C ARG A 26 -4.02 3.30 -10.88
N GLU A 27 -4.53 3.90 -11.96
CA GLU A 27 -3.76 4.89 -12.73
C GLU A 27 -3.54 6.18 -11.93
N SER A 28 -4.53 6.63 -11.16
CA SER A 28 -4.41 7.82 -10.31
C SER A 28 -3.35 7.63 -9.22
N MET A 29 -3.37 6.50 -8.50
CA MET A 29 -2.33 6.19 -7.52
C MET A 29 -0.95 6.05 -8.18
N ARG A 30 -0.88 5.43 -9.37
CA ARG A 30 0.38 5.30 -10.11
C ARG A 30 1.02 6.65 -10.40
N MET A 31 0.22 7.66 -10.78
CA MET A 31 0.73 9.01 -11.00
C MET A 31 1.33 9.60 -9.72
N LEU A 32 0.67 9.44 -8.56
CA LEU A 32 1.17 9.93 -7.27
C LEU A 32 2.46 9.22 -6.85
N VAL A 33 2.52 7.90 -7.00
CA VAL A 33 3.71 7.08 -6.69
C VAL A 33 4.91 7.48 -7.55
N ALA A 34 4.68 7.80 -8.83
CA ALA A 34 5.74 8.20 -9.77
C ALA A 34 6.38 9.56 -9.45
N GLU A 35 5.83 10.34 -8.53
CA GLU A 35 6.43 11.59 -8.05
C GLU A 35 7.54 11.37 -7.02
N ARG A 36 7.62 10.16 -6.46
CA ARG A 36 8.63 9.76 -5.49
C ARG A 36 9.76 8.98 -6.17
N PRO A 37 10.97 8.97 -5.60
CA PRO A 37 12.06 8.15 -6.12
C PRO A 37 11.71 6.65 -6.15
N ASP A 38 12.27 5.92 -7.10
CA ASP A 38 12.17 4.46 -7.12
C ASP A 38 12.66 3.87 -5.79
N GLY A 39 11.87 2.97 -5.22
CA GLY A 39 12.18 2.34 -3.93
C GLY A 39 11.84 3.18 -2.70
N ASP A 40 11.17 4.32 -2.87
CA ASP A 40 10.64 5.09 -1.74
C ASP A 40 9.62 4.26 -0.94
N ALA A 41 9.86 4.10 0.36
CA ALA A 41 9.10 3.18 1.20
C ALA A 41 7.61 3.57 1.30
N GLU A 42 7.32 4.87 1.40
CA GLU A 42 5.95 5.38 1.48
C GLU A 42 5.22 5.20 0.14
N ALA A 43 5.86 5.51 -0.98
CA ALA A 43 5.29 5.28 -2.30
C ALA A 43 4.99 3.80 -2.55
N LEU A 44 5.89 2.89 -2.14
CA LEU A 44 5.67 1.45 -2.21
C LEU A 44 4.48 0.99 -1.35
N TYR A 45 4.32 1.58 -0.15
CA TYR A 45 3.20 1.29 0.73
C TYR A 45 1.85 1.71 0.13
N GLU A 46 1.77 2.92 -0.43
CA GLU A 46 0.53 3.42 -1.05
C GLU A 46 0.20 2.61 -2.32
N TRP A 47 1.23 2.19 -3.08
CA TRP A 47 1.04 1.29 -4.23
C TRP A 47 0.56 -0.10 -3.81
N ALA A 48 1.09 -0.66 -2.72
CA ALA A 48 0.62 -1.92 -2.15
C ALA A 48 -0.85 -1.80 -1.73
N SER A 49 -1.18 -0.72 -1.04
CA SER A 49 -2.51 -0.46 -0.48
C SER A 49 -3.59 -0.33 -1.56
N VAL A 50 -3.29 0.33 -2.68
CA VAL A 50 -4.24 0.37 -3.80
C VAL A 50 -4.39 -0.99 -4.48
N HIS A 51 -3.35 -1.82 -4.54
CA HIS A 51 -3.45 -3.18 -5.08
C HIS A 51 -4.32 -4.06 -4.17
N ASP A 52 -4.08 -4.03 -2.86
CA ASP A 52 -4.87 -4.78 -1.88
C ASP A 52 -6.34 -4.37 -1.94
N SER A 53 -6.61 -3.07 -1.90
CA SER A 53 -7.98 -2.53 -1.92
C SER A 53 -8.74 -2.83 -3.21
N LEU A 54 -8.03 -3.05 -4.33
CA LEU A 54 -8.63 -3.41 -5.62
C LEU A 54 -8.65 -4.93 -5.87
N GLY A 55 -8.29 -5.76 -4.89
CA GLY A 55 -8.30 -7.23 -5.00
C GLY A 55 -7.15 -7.80 -5.85
N TYR A 56 -5.99 -7.15 -5.83
CA TYR A 56 -4.73 -7.62 -6.42
C TYR A 56 -3.77 -8.03 -5.30
N GLU A 57 -4.21 -8.91 -4.40
CA GLU A 57 -3.49 -9.24 -3.17
C GLU A 57 -2.12 -9.89 -3.44
N GLN A 58 -1.99 -10.67 -4.51
CA GLN A 58 -0.73 -11.32 -4.86
C GLN A 58 0.37 -10.28 -5.13
N GLU A 59 0.03 -9.23 -5.89
CA GLU A 59 0.91 -8.11 -6.16
C GLU A 59 1.10 -7.23 -4.90
N ALA A 60 0.04 -7.01 -4.13
CA ALA A 60 0.12 -6.23 -2.90
C ALA A 60 1.10 -6.81 -1.88
N VAL A 61 1.15 -8.15 -1.74
CA VAL A 61 2.07 -8.85 -0.84
C VAL A 61 3.53 -8.48 -1.11
N ASP A 62 3.96 -8.52 -2.37
CA ASP A 62 5.35 -8.23 -2.73
C ASP A 62 5.68 -6.74 -2.54
N LEU A 63 4.70 -5.86 -2.78
CA LEU A 63 4.85 -4.43 -2.58
C LEU A 63 4.93 -4.04 -1.09
N TYR A 64 4.09 -4.61 -0.22
CA TYR A 64 4.18 -4.38 1.22
C TYR A 64 5.50 -4.86 1.80
N ARG A 65 5.99 -6.04 1.37
CA ARG A 65 7.32 -6.53 1.76
C ARG A 65 8.41 -5.55 1.33
N SER A 66 8.35 -5.08 0.09
CA SER A 66 9.30 -4.09 -0.44
C SER A 66 9.27 -2.78 0.36
N ALA A 67 8.09 -2.27 0.72
CA ALA A 67 7.95 -1.07 1.54
C ALA A 67 8.59 -1.25 2.93
N LEU A 68 8.32 -2.39 3.59
CA LEU A 68 8.88 -2.71 4.90
C LEU A 68 10.40 -2.88 4.87
N GLU A 69 10.94 -3.49 3.80
CA GLU A 69 12.38 -3.64 3.56
C GLU A 69 13.06 -2.32 3.23
N ALA A 70 12.39 -1.43 2.49
CA ALA A 70 12.86 -0.07 2.19
C ALA A 70 12.88 0.86 3.42
N GLY A 71 12.41 0.38 4.58
CA GLY A 71 12.49 1.09 5.84
C GLY A 71 11.24 1.89 6.19
N LEU A 72 10.06 1.50 5.69
CA LEU A 72 8.79 2.11 6.08
C LEU A 72 8.68 2.19 7.62
N ASP A 73 8.38 3.38 8.12
CA ASP A 73 8.35 3.73 9.53
C ASP A 73 7.04 4.45 9.91
N GLY A 74 7.03 5.10 11.08
CA GLY A 74 5.89 5.86 11.58
C GLY A 74 4.62 5.03 11.74
N GLU A 75 3.48 5.67 11.47
CA GLU A 75 2.16 5.03 11.57
C GLU A 75 1.87 4.07 10.40
N ARG A 76 2.53 4.27 9.25
CA ARG A 76 2.36 3.41 8.06
C ARG A 76 2.95 2.02 8.26
N ARG A 77 4.03 1.87 9.03
CA ARG A 77 4.66 0.56 9.30
C ARG A 77 3.70 -0.47 9.93
N PRO A 78 3.06 -0.21 11.09
CA PRO A 78 2.12 -1.18 11.67
C PRO A 78 0.89 -1.41 10.78
N GLN A 79 0.45 -0.41 10.02
CA GLN A 79 -0.64 -0.56 9.05
C GLN A 79 -0.25 -1.54 7.93
N ALA A 80 0.93 -1.37 7.35
CA ALA A 80 1.47 -2.25 6.31
C ALA A 80 1.58 -3.70 6.79
N VAL A 81 2.00 -3.93 8.04
CA VAL A 81 2.08 -5.27 8.64
C VAL A 81 0.68 -5.92 8.71
N ILE A 82 -0.33 -5.16 9.16
CA ILE A 82 -1.70 -5.67 9.28
C ILE A 82 -2.30 -5.96 7.90
N GLN A 83 -2.13 -5.05 6.94
CA GLN A 83 -2.63 -5.19 5.58
C GLN A 83 -1.95 -6.37 4.87
N LEU A 84 -0.61 -6.46 4.93
CA LEU A 84 0.14 -7.60 4.41
C LEU A 84 -0.35 -8.93 5.02
N ALA A 85 -0.57 -8.98 6.33
CA ALA A 85 -1.13 -10.18 6.95
C ALA A 85 -2.54 -10.50 6.41
N SER A 86 -3.35 -9.49 6.09
CA SER A 86 -4.64 -9.68 5.45
C SER A 86 -4.51 -10.26 4.04
N SER A 87 -3.69 -9.64 3.19
CA SER A 87 -3.43 -10.09 1.82
C SER A 87 -2.87 -11.52 1.80
N LEU A 88 -1.94 -11.86 2.73
CA LEU A 88 -1.41 -13.22 2.90
C LEU A 88 -2.49 -14.25 3.19
N ARG A 89 -3.48 -13.93 4.04
CA ARG A 89 -4.62 -14.84 4.27
C ARG A 89 -5.46 -15.02 2.99
N ASN A 90 -5.70 -13.93 2.24
CA ASN A 90 -6.51 -13.98 1.03
C ASN A 90 -5.86 -14.82 -0.08
N VAL A 91 -4.53 -14.79 -0.21
CA VAL A 91 -3.78 -15.62 -1.16
C VAL A 91 -3.54 -17.06 -0.67
N GLY A 92 -4.08 -17.45 0.49
CA GLY A 92 -4.00 -18.81 1.01
C GLY A 92 -2.74 -19.13 1.82
N GLU A 93 -2.05 -18.10 2.33
CA GLU A 93 -0.87 -18.21 3.21
C GLU A 93 -1.15 -17.74 4.66
N PRO A 94 -2.15 -18.32 5.37
CA PRO A 94 -2.51 -17.86 6.72
C PRO A 94 -1.42 -18.09 7.77
N ASP A 95 -0.59 -19.13 7.61
CA ASP A 95 0.52 -19.39 8.53
C ASP A 95 1.58 -18.29 8.46
N ALA A 96 1.87 -17.79 7.25
CA ALA A 96 2.77 -16.66 7.04
C ALA A 96 2.20 -15.36 7.65
N ALA A 97 0.88 -15.16 7.56
CA ALA A 97 0.21 -14.03 8.21
C ALA A 97 0.35 -14.07 9.74
N VAL A 98 0.18 -15.26 10.35
CA VAL A 98 0.36 -15.44 11.81
C VAL A 98 1.80 -15.22 12.22
N GLU A 99 2.76 -15.79 11.48
CA GLU A 99 4.19 -15.61 11.75
C GLU A 99 4.57 -14.12 11.71
N LEU A 100 4.08 -13.39 10.72
CA LEU A 100 4.28 -11.95 10.57
C LEU A 100 3.75 -11.17 11.79
N LEU A 101 2.50 -11.41 12.21
CA LEU A 101 1.87 -10.70 13.32
C LEU A 101 2.47 -11.02 14.70
N LEU A 102 3.12 -12.17 14.84
CA LEU A 102 3.81 -12.55 16.09
C LEU A 102 5.24 -11.99 16.18
N ARG A 103 5.82 -11.54 15.07
CA ARG A 103 7.23 -11.11 14.98
C ARG A 103 7.43 -9.65 14.58
N GLY A 104 6.41 -8.99 14.02
CA GLY A 104 6.38 -7.55 13.75
C GLY A 104 6.26 -6.72 15.02
#